data_AF-A0A1X7UU62-F1
#
_entry.id   AF-A0A1X7UU62-F1
#
_cell.length_a   1.000
_cell.length_b   1.000
_cell.length_c   1.000
_cell.angle_alpha   90.00
_cell.angle_beta   90.00
_cell.angle_gamma   90.00
#
_symmetry.space_group_name_H-M   'P 1'
#
loop_
_entity.id
_entity.type
_entity.pdbx_description
1 polymer ?
#
loop_
_entity_poly.entity_id
_entity_poly.type
_entity_poly.pdbx_seq_one_letter_code
_entity_poly.pdbx_strand_id
1 'polypeptide(L)'
;MSAAILFNGCFPEQALRVFRTIGCASISCNSFYREQRQYLFPAIFQLWDIYQQSYFAQLAQEGQPLVLGGDGRADSPGHSAKYGSYSLMELNHNIVLDIQLVQVN
;
A
#
# COMPACT_ATOMS: atom_id res chain seq x y z
N MET A 1 2.57 4.15 17.98
CA MET A 1 3.86 3.60 17.53
C MET A 1 3.72 2.77 16.25
N SER A 2 2.80 1.80 16.18
CA SER A 2 2.60 0.93 14.99
C SER A 2 2.27 1.69 13.71
N ALA A 3 1.35 2.67 13.76
CA ALA A 3 1.03 3.52 12.62
C ALA A 3 2.28 4.23 12.06
N ALA A 4 3.10 4.82 12.93
CA ALA A 4 4.32 5.51 12.52
C ALA A 4 5.35 4.56 11.89
N ILE A 5 5.50 3.34 12.41
CA ILE A 5 6.39 2.33 11.81
C ILE A 5 5.89 1.95 10.41
N LEU A 6 4.58 1.65 10.28
CA LEU A 6 3.99 1.19 9.03
C LEU A 6 3.98 2.27 7.94
N PHE A 7 3.50 3.47 8.25
CA PHE A 7 3.29 4.52 7.25
C PHE A 7 4.61 5.14 6.76
N ASN A 8 5.68 5.05 7.55
CA ASN A 8 7.03 5.43 7.10
C ASN A 8 7.75 4.30 6.34
N GLY A 9 7.10 3.14 6.13
CA GLY A 9 7.71 2.00 5.43
C GLY A 9 8.87 1.34 6.19
N CYS A 10 8.95 1.53 7.51
CA CYS A 10 10.02 0.95 8.33
C CYS A 10 9.79 -0.54 8.56
N PHE A 11 10.86 -1.34 8.51
CA PHE A 11 10.80 -2.73 8.96
C PHE A 11 10.54 -2.77 10.47
N PRO A 12 9.44 -3.40 10.93
CA PRO A 12 9.05 -3.35 12.34
C PRO A 12 10.12 -3.95 13.26
N GLU A 13 10.78 -5.03 12.83
CA GLU A 13 11.84 -5.68 13.60
C GLU A 13 13.06 -4.76 13.80
N GLN A 14 13.44 -4.02 12.76
CA GLN A 14 14.55 -3.08 12.82
C GLN A 14 14.18 -1.87 13.70
N ALA A 15 12.99 -1.30 13.51
CA ALA A 15 12.52 -0.17 14.31
C ALA A 15 12.43 -0.53 15.81
N LEU A 16 11.84 -1.68 16.13
CA LEU A 16 11.73 -2.15 17.51
C LEU A 16 13.10 -2.48 18.13
N ARG A 17 14.06 -2.98 17.34
CA ARG A 17 15.43 -3.20 17.81
C ARG A 17 16.11 -1.87 18.18
N VAL A 18 15.93 -0.83 17.36
CA VAL A 18 16.45 0.51 17.66
C VAL A 18 15.84 1.03 18.96
N PHE A 19 14.50 0.95 19.13
CA PHE A 19 13.85 1.38 20.37
C PHE A 19 14.37 0.67 21.62
N ARG A 20 14.60 -0.65 21.55
CA ARG A 20 15.21 -1.39 22.66
C ARG A 20 16.63 -0.93 22.96
N THR A 21 17.43 -0.65 21.92
CA THR A 21 18.83 -0.24 22.05
C THR A 21 18.96 1.10 22.77
N ILE A 22 18.03 2.03 22.51
CA ILE A 22 18.00 3.35 23.17
C ILE A 22 17.23 3.35 24.50
N GLY A 23 16.82 2.18 25.01
CA GLY A 23 16.07 2.06 26.26
C GLY A 23 14.63 2.59 26.19
N CYS A 24 14.07 2.76 24.99
CA CYS A 24 12.69 3.20 24.80
C CYS A 24 11.71 2.04 24.95
N ALA A 25 10.73 2.20 25.85
CA ALA A 25 9.63 1.25 26.00
C ALA A 25 8.85 1.16 24.68
N SER A 26 8.73 -0.05 24.14
CA SER A 26 8.15 -0.32 22.82
C SER A 26 7.28 -1.57 22.85
N ILE A 27 6.31 -1.64 21.93
CA ILE A 27 5.44 -2.81 21.76
C ILE A 27 6.23 -4.01 21.22
N SER A 28 5.68 -5.21 21.37
CA SER A 28 6.23 -6.42 20.73
C SER A 28 5.92 -6.48 19.23
N CYS A 29 6.72 -7.21 18.46
CA CYS A 29 6.40 -7.49 17.05
C CYS A 29 5.00 -8.12 16.89
N ASN A 30 4.61 -9.01 17.80
CA ASN A 30 3.29 -9.64 17.77
C ASN A 30 2.16 -8.62 17.94
N SER A 31 2.32 -7.67 18.87
CA SER A 31 1.38 -6.57 19.06
C SER A 31 1.31 -5.68 17.81
N PHE A 32 2.45 -5.36 17.21
CA PHE A 32 2.52 -4.59 15.97
C PHE A 32 1.72 -5.25 14.83
N TYR A 33 1.98 -6.53 14.53
CA TYR A 33 1.27 -7.23 13.44
C TYR A 33 -0.22 -7.43 13.73
N ARG A 34 -0.61 -7.57 14.99
CA ARG A 34 -2.02 -7.60 15.39
C ARG A 34 -2.70 -6.26 15.11
N GLU A 35 -2.10 -5.16 15.55
CA GLU A 35 -2.62 -3.81 15.32
C GLU A 35 -2.64 -3.44 13.84
N GLN A 36 -1.61 -3.86 13.09
CA GLN A 36 -1.55 -3.67 11.63
C GLN A 36 -2.75 -4.30 10.94
N ARG A 37 -3.05 -5.57 11.23
CA ARG A 37 -4.17 -6.27 10.61
C ARG A 37 -5.53 -5.75 11.06
N GLN A 38 -5.66 -5.41 12.34
CA GLN A 38 -6.97 -5.08 12.93
C GLN A 38 -7.38 -3.62 12.70
N TYR A 39 -6.42 -2.69 12.61
CA TYR A 39 -6.71 -1.26 12.56
C TYR A 39 -6.05 -0.54 11.40
N LEU A 40 -4.75 -0.77 11.16
CA LEU A 40 -4.01 0.04 10.19
C LEU A 40 -4.37 -0.30 8.75
N PHE A 41 -4.42 -1.58 8.38
CA PHE A 41 -4.83 -1.99 7.04
C PHE A 41 -6.28 -1.61 6.72
N PRO A 42 -7.27 -1.87 7.60
CA PRO A 42 -8.63 -1.37 7.36
C PRO A 42 -8.69 0.14 7.14
N ALA A 43 -7.96 0.93 7.94
CA ALA A 43 -7.92 2.38 7.77
C ALA A 43 -7.31 2.81 6.42
N ILE A 44 -6.21 2.16 5.99
CA ILE A 44 -5.60 2.40 4.68
C ILE A 44 -6.60 2.09 3.56
N PHE A 45 -7.27 0.92 3.62
CA PHE A 45 -8.21 0.51 2.58
C PHE A 45 -9.44 1.40 2.52
N GLN A 46 -9.96 1.85 3.67
CA GLN A 46 -11.07 2.81 3.73
C GLN A 46 -10.68 4.14 3.09
N LEU A 47 -9.49 4.66 3.41
CA LEU A 47 -9.01 5.92 2.85
C LEU A 47 -8.79 5.80 1.34
N TRP A 48 -8.20 4.68 0.90
CA TRP A 48 -8.05 4.35 -0.52
C TRP A 48 -9.39 4.36 -1.25
N ASP A 49 -10.40 3.65 -0.74
CA ASP A 49 -11.73 3.57 -1.33
C ASP A 49 -12.40 4.95 -1.46
N ILE A 50 -12.31 5.78 -0.42
CA ILE A 50 -12.83 7.15 -0.42
C ILE A 50 -12.18 7.98 -1.54
N TYR A 51 -10.84 7.95 -1.64
CA TYR A 51 -10.13 8.69 -2.68
C TYR A 51 -10.43 8.14 -4.07
N GLN A 52 -10.41 6.83 -4.24
CA GLN A 52 -10.68 6.16 -5.52
C GLN A 52 -12.08 6.52 -6.05
N GLN A 53 -13.11 6.47 -5.19
CA GLN A 53 -14.47 6.89 -5.54
C GLN A 53 -14.54 8.38 -5.87
N SER A 54 -13.82 9.24 -5.14
CA SER A 54 -13.78 10.67 -5.43
C SER A 54 -13.16 10.96 -6.81
N TYR A 55 -12.12 10.23 -7.20
CA TYR A 55 -11.52 10.35 -8.53
C TYR A 55 -12.47 9.86 -9.62
N PHE A 56 -13.13 8.72 -9.44
CA PHE A 56 -14.12 8.25 -10.41
C PHE A 56 -15.27 9.23 -10.59
N ALA A 57 -15.77 9.84 -9.50
CA ALA A 57 -16.80 10.87 -9.58
C ALA A 57 -16.31 12.10 -10.35
N GLN A 58 -15.09 12.57 -10.10
CA GLN A 58 -14.49 13.70 -10.80
C GLN A 58 -14.33 13.41 -12.30
N LEU A 59 -13.72 12.28 -12.66
CA LEU A 59 -13.50 11.89 -14.07
C LEU A 59 -14.83 11.73 -14.82
N ALA A 60 -15.84 11.15 -14.16
CA ALA A 60 -17.18 11.03 -14.74
C ALA A 60 -17.84 12.39 -15.00
N GLN A 61 -17.62 13.39 -14.13
CA GLN A 61 -18.14 14.75 -14.32
C GLN A 61 -17.43 15.50 -15.45
N GLU A 62 -16.12 15.32 -15.62
CA GLU A 62 -15.35 15.96 -16.69
C GLU A 62 -15.77 15.47 -18.08
N GLY A 63 -16.21 14.21 -18.18
CA GLY A 63 -16.76 13.63 -19.41
C GLY A 63 -15.75 13.55 -20.56
N GLN A 64 -14.45 13.71 -20.27
CA GLN A 64 -13.39 13.64 -21.26
C GLN A 64 -13.00 12.18 -21.53
N PRO A 65 -12.52 11.86 -22.74
CA PRO A 65 -11.91 10.57 -23.01
C PRO A 65 -10.72 10.31 -22.07
N LEU A 66 -10.74 9.14 -21.42
CA LEU A 66 -9.68 8.67 -20.53
C LEU A 66 -8.55 8.03 -21.35
N VAL A 67 -7.31 8.29 -20.94
CA VAL A 67 -6.09 7.68 -21.49
C VAL A 67 -5.47 6.82 -20.39
N LEU A 68 -5.81 5.53 -20.43
CA LEU A 68 -5.38 4.57 -19.43
C LEU A 68 -4.02 3.96 -19.79
N GLY A 69 -3.10 3.96 -18.82
CA GLY A 69 -1.82 3.27 -18.88
C GLY A 69 -1.72 2.24 -17.76
N GLY A 70 -1.01 1.15 -18.01
CA GLY A 70 -0.77 0.12 -17.01
C GLY A 70 0.70 -0.23 -16.91
N ASP A 71 1.18 -0.48 -15.69
CA ASP A 71 2.53 -1.00 -15.44
C ASP A 71 2.47 -2.23 -14.55
N GLY A 72 3.33 -3.21 -14.86
CA GLY A 72 3.44 -4.48 -14.15
C GLY A 72 4.82 -4.64 -13.54
N ARG A 73 4.87 -4.95 -12.25
CA ARG A 73 6.11 -5.21 -11.51
C ARG A 73 6.09 -6.63 -10.98
N ALA A 74 7.08 -7.43 -11.35
CA ALA A 74 7.22 -8.82 -10.92
C ALA A 74 8.55 -8.98 -10.16
N ASP A 75 8.61 -8.43 -8.95
CA ASP A 75 9.81 -8.40 -8.12
C ASP A 75 9.64 -9.36 -6.93
N SER A 76 10.16 -10.58 -7.04
CA SER A 76 10.28 -11.49 -5.88
C SER A 76 11.70 -12.03 -5.75
N PRO A 77 12.30 -12.07 -4.54
CA PRO A 77 13.59 -12.71 -4.34
C PRO A 77 13.49 -14.24 -4.52
N GLY A 78 14.11 -14.78 -5.57
CA GLY A 78 14.11 -16.22 -5.87
C GLY A 78 14.08 -16.53 -7.37
N HIS A 79 14.24 -17.81 -7.73
CA HIS A 79 14.40 -18.28 -9.13
C HIS A 79 13.14 -18.15 -10.02
N SER A 80 12.03 -17.58 -9.49
CA SER A 80 10.81 -17.26 -10.26
C SER A 80 9.92 -16.26 -9.50
N ALA A 81 9.37 -15.27 -10.21
CA ALA A 81 8.44 -14.28 -9.66
C ALA A 81 7.00 -14.83 -9.60
N LYS A 82 6.63 -15.41 -8.45
CA LYS A 82 5.28 -16.00 -8.25
C LYS A 82 4.16 -14.96 -8.19
N TYR A 83 4.45 -13.77 -7.67
CA TYR A 83 3.49 -12.69 -7.52
C TYR A 83 4.06 -11.43 -8.15
N GLY A 84 3.23 -10.70 -8.89
CA GLY A 84 3.50 -9.38 -9.39
C GLY A 84 2.39 -8.41 -8.99
N SER A 85 2.68 -7.12 -9.01
CA SER A 85 1.67 -6.07 -8.89
C SER A 85 1.43 -5.42 -10.23
N TYR A 86 0.17 -5.16 -10.57
CA TYR A 86 -0.23 -4.40 -11.74
C TYR A 86 -0.93 -3.12 -11.29
N SER A 87 -0.45 -1.98 -11.76
CA SER A 87 -1.01 -0.66 -11.45
C SER A 87 -1.64 -0.08 -12.71
N LEU A 88 -2.90 0.31 -12.64
CA LEU A 88 -3.63 1.00 -13.70
C LEU A 88 -3.71 2.49 -13.35
N MET A 89 -3.35 3.35 -14.30
CA MET A 89 -3.30 4.80 -14.14
C MET A 89 -4.08 5.50 -15.25
N GLU A 90 -4.70 6.64 -14.92
CA GLU A 90 -5.15 7.62 -15.90
C GLU A 90 -4.04 8.63 -16.14
N LEU A 91 -3.53 8.67 -17.37
CA LEU A 91 -2.29 9.38 -17.71
C LEU A 91 -2.47 10.90 -17.80
N ASN A 92 -3.66 11.39 -18.15
CA ASN A 92 -3.88 12.84 -18.23
C ASN A 92 -3.83 13.51 -16.85
N HIS A 93 -4.39 12.84 -15.85
CA HIS A 93 -4.47 13.34 -14.47
C HIS A 93 -3.33 12.83 -13.58
N ASN A 94 -2.52 11.90 -14.08
CA ASN A 94 -1.45 11.23 -13.34
C ASN A 94 -1.94 10.58 -12.04
N ILE A 95 -3.12 9.95 -12.09
CA ILE A 95 -3.74 9.29 -10.93
C ILE A 95 -3.70 7.77 -11.11
N VAL A 96 -3.47 7.06 -10.01
CA VAL A 96 -3.61 5.60 -9.97
C VAL A 96 -5.08 5.27 -9.75
N LEU A 97 -5.68 4.55 -10.70
CA LEU A 97 -7.07 4.13 -10.62
C LEU A 97 -7.22 2.80 -9.89
N ASP A 98 -6.28 1.87 -10.08
CA ASP A 98 -6.37 0.54 -9.46
C ASP A 98 -4.99 -0.10 -9.29
N ILE A 99 -4.84 -0.96 -8.28
CA ILE A 99 -3.64 -1.75 -8.03
C ILE A 99 -4.06 -3.17 -7.69
N GLN A 100 -3.60 -4.14 -8.48
CA GLN A 100 -3.94 -5.54 -8.33
C GLN A 100 -2.70 -6.39 -8.07
N LEU A 101 -2.83 -7.36 -7.17
CA LEU A 101 -1.83 -8.41 -6.99
C LEU A 101 -2.15 -9.56 -7.94
N VAL A 102 -1.27 -9.80 -8.91
CA VAL A 102 -1.39 -10.84 -9.94
C VAL A 102 -0.51 -12.02 -9.56
N GLN A 103 -1.06 -13.22 -9.56
CA GLN A 103 -0.26 -14.44 -9.40
C GLN A 103 0.12 -14.99 -10.77
N VAL A 104 1.42 -15.27 -10.97
CA VAL A 104 1.93 -15.96 -12.15
C VAL A 104 1.80 -17.47 -11.90
N ASN A 105 1.11 -18.16 -12.81
CA ASN A 105 0.91 -19.63 -12.74
C ASN A 105 2.11 -20.40 -13.29
#